data_AF-A0A7S0ENH2-F1
#
_entry.id   AF-A0A7S0ENH2-F1
#
_cell.length_a   1.000
_cell.length_b   1.000
_cell.length_c   1.000
_cell.angle_alpha   90.00
_cell.angle_beta   90.00
_cell.angle_gamma   90.00
#
_symmetry.space_group_name_H-M   'P 1'
#
loop_
_entity.id
_entity.type
_entity.pdbx_description
1 polymer ?
#
loop_
_entity_poly.entity_id
_entity_poly.type
_entity_poly.pdbx_seq_one_letter_code
_entity_poly.pdbx_strand_id
1 'polypeptide(L)'
;RTRVLLLEPGPSARGALKVTVPVALVKLFNSEWDWSFKAHPRAETNLRPNIHLARGRALGGSGATNALLYHRGTAADFDAWACDGWGSAEMLHAFKRVE
;
A
#
# COMPACT_ATOMS: atom_id res chain seq x y z
N ARG A 1 -14.51 -28.22 -3.51
CA ARG A 1 -13.49 -27.63 -2.60
C ARG A 1 -12.51 -26.82 -3.45
N THR A 2 -12.39 -25.53 -3.21
CA THR A 2 -11.45 -24.67 -3.97
C THR A 2 -10.09 -24.67 -3.27
N ARG A 3 -8.99 -24.82 -4.03
CA ARG A 3 -7.61 -24.68 -3.55
C ARG A 3 -7.04 -23.38 -4.11
N VAL A 4 -6.38 -22.59 -3.26
CA VAL A 4 -5.82 -21.28 -3.61
C VAL A 4 -4.35 -21.25 -3.20
N LEU A 5 -3.49 -20.72 -4.08
CA LEU A 5 -2.07 -20.49 -3.84
C LEU A 5 -1.78 -18.99 -3.87
N LEU A 6 -1.03 -18.48 -2.89
CA LEU A 6 -0.52 -17.12 -2.85
C LEU A 6 1.02 -17.19 -2.88
N LEU A 7 1.63 -16.44 -3.79
CA LEU A 7 3.08 -16.28 -3.89
C LEU A 7 3.45 -14.88 -3.39
N GLU A 8 4.29 -14.82 -2.36
CA GLU A 8 4.79 -13.57 -1.77
C GLU A 8 6.31 -13.67 -1.61
N PRO A 9 7.11 -12.80 -2.25
CA PRO A 9 8.57 -12.83 -2.14
C PRO A 9 9.12 -12.24 -0.83
N GLY A 10 8.31 -11.48 -0.09
CA GLY A 10 8.69 -10.89 1.19
C GLY A 10 8.49 -11.82 2.38
N PRO A 11 9.18 -11.55 3.51
CA PRO A 11 8.97 -12.27 4.76
C PRO A 11 7.56 -12.07 5.32
N SER A 12 7.14 -12.99 6.19
CA SER A 12 5.92 -12.79 6.99
C SER A 12 6.15 -11.69 8.03
N ALA A 13 5.23 -10.73 8.10
CA ALA A 13 5.22 -9.68 9.12
C ALA A 13 4.82 -10.20 10.52
N ARG A 14 4.31 -11.44 10.62
CA ARG A 14 3.80 -12.00 11.88
C ARG A 14 4.92 -12.12 12.92
N GLY A 15 4.78 -11.40 14.03
CA GLY A 15 5.76 -11.39 15.12
C GLY A 15 6.96 -10.47 14.90
N ALA A 16 7.06 -9.80 13.74
CA ALA A 16 8.12 -8.84 13.47
C ALA A 16 7.80 -7.49 14.14
N LEU A 17 8.39 -7.21 15.30
CA LEU A 17 8.12 -6.00 16.07
C LEU A 17 8.35 -4.70 15.29
N LYS A 18 9.32 -4.67 14.36
CA LYS A 18 9.55 -3.52 13.48
C LYS A 18 8.33 -3.19 12.61
N VAL A 19 7.51 -4.19 12.29
CA VAL A 19 6.32 -4.08 11.44
C VAL A 19 5.06 -3.90 12.29
N THR A 20 4.94 -4.65 13.38
CA THR A 20 3.72 -4.63 14.21
C THR A 20 3.63 -3.43 15.16
N VAL A 21 4.75 -2.75 15.45
CA VAL A 21 4.76 -1.55 16.30
C VAL A 21 4.67 -0.30 15.42
N PRO A 22 3.58 0.48 15.45
CA PRO A 22 3.35 1.60 14.53
C PRO A 22 4.47 2.65 14.50
N VAL A 23 5.02 3.00 15.67
CA VAL A 23 6.07 4.02 15.78
C VAL A 23 7.39 3.61 15.10
N ALA A 24 7.54 2.33 14.75
CA ALA A 24 8.72 1.81 14.08
C ALA A 24 8.70 2.01 12.55
N LEU A 25 7.64 2.57 11.96
CA LEU A 25 7.48 2.75 10.50
C LEU A 25 8.74 3.24 9.79
N VAL A 26 9.38 4.30 10.28
CA VAL A 26 10.56 4.90 9.63
C VAL A 26 11.75 3.94 9.54
N LYS A 27 11.79 2.90 10.38
CA LYS A 27 12.82 1.85 10.37
C LYS A 27 12.56 0.80 9.28
N LEU A 28 11.40 0.82 8.62
CA LEU A 28 11.06 -0.09 7.53
C LEU A 28 11.59 0.40 6.18
N PHE A 29 11.80 1.70 6.02
CA PHE A 29 12.31 2.27 4.78
C PHE A 29 13.72 1.81 4.46
N ASN A 30 13.97 1.41 3.21
CA ASN A 30 15.25 0.88 2.74
C ASN A 30 15.76 -0.37 3.52
N SER A 31 14.86 -1.14 4.13
CA SER A 31 15.16 -2.36 4.89
C SER A 31 14.73 -3.63 4.14
N GLU A 32 14.87 -4.81 4.76
CA GLU A 32 14.35 -6.07 4.20
C GLU A 32 12.84 -6.07 3.91
N TRP A 33 12.09 -5.15 4.54
CA TRP A 33 10.64 -4.95 4.43
C TRP A 33 10.22 -3.98 3.32
N ASP A 34 11.17 -3.38 2.59
CA ASP A 34 10.91 -2.38 1.55
C ASP A 34 11.60 -2.78 0.24
N TRP A 35 10.85 -2.75 -0.85
CA TRP A 35 11.41 -2.90 -2.20
C TRP A 35 12.42 -1.81 -2.54
N SER A 36 12.37 -0.67 -1.84
CA SER A 36 13.34 0.41 -1.96
C SER A 36 13.43 0.95 -3.38
N PHE A 37 12.29 1.01 -4.08
CA PHE A 37 12.22 1.53 -5.44
C PHE A 37 12.66 2.98 -5.48
N LYS A 38 13.20 3.37 -6.63
CA LYS A 38 13.68 4.73 -6.89
C LYS A 38 13.09 5.21 -8.19
N ALA A 39 12.53 6.42 -8.18
CA ALA A 39 12.06 7.04 -9.40
C ALA A 39 13.24 7.38 -10.32
N HIS A 40 13.03 7.27 -11.64
CA HIS A 40 13.96 7.83 -12.60
C HIS A 40 13.99 9.37 -12.49
N PRO A 41 15.17 10.02 -12.62
CA PRO A 41 15.25 11.47 -12.65
C PRO A 41 14.42 12.06 -13.78
N ARG A 42 13.69 13.15 -13.51
CA ARG A 42 12.90 13.87 -14.51
C ARG A 42 13.09 15.39 -14.37
N ALA A 43 12.81 16.14 -15.43
CA ALA A 43 12.99 17.59 -15.44
C ALA A 43 12.10 18.27 -14.39
N GLU A 44 10.87 17.80 -14.23
CA GLU A 44 9.88 18.33 -13.27
C GLU A 44 10.31 18.15 -11.82
N THR A 45 11.20 17.19 -11.55
CA THR A 45 11.77 16.97 -10.22
C THR A 45 13.14 17.62 -10.04
N ASN A 46 13.52 18.54 -10.94
CA ASN A 46 14.86 19.15 -11.01
C ASN A 46 15.97 18.09 -11.12
N LEU A 47 15.71 17.02 -11.87
CA LEU A 47 16.63 15.90 -12.08
C LEU A 47 17.13 15.26 -10.77
N ARG A 48 16.36 15.35 -9.68
CA ARG A 48 16.75 14.76 -8.40
C ARG A 48 16.94 13.25 -8.53
N PRO A 49 18.15 12.72 -8.26
CA PRO A 49 18.37 11.29 -8.28
C PRO A 49 17.79 10.64 -7.02
N ASN A 50 17.46 9.35 -7.12
CA ASN A 50 17.10 8.50 -5.98
C ASN A 50 15.88 8.96 -5.17
N ILE A 51 14.85 9.52 -5.79
CA ILE A 51 13.57 9.75 -5.09
C ILE A 51 13.01 8.39 -4.67
N HIS A 52 13.03 8.14 -3.35
CA HIS A 52 12.61 6.88 -2.76
C HIS A 52 11.09 6.72 -2.84
N LEU A 53 10.66 5.58 -3.37
CA LEU A 53 9.27 5.18 -3.48
C LEU A 53 9.06 3.94 -2.60
N ALA A 54 8.77 4.16 -1.32
CA ALA A 54 8.59 3.07 -0.35
C ALA A 54 7.46 2.13 -0.79
N ARG A 55 7.76 0.83 -0.92
CA ARG A 55 6.79 -0.22 -1.24
C ARG A 55 7.07 -1.45 -0.39
N GLY A 56 6.04 -1.92 0.32
CA GLY A 56 6.19 -3.03 1.26
C GLY A 56 6.56 -4.33 0.55
N ARG A 57 7.61 -4.99 1.05
CA ARG A 57 8.06 -6.32 0.66
C ARG A 57 7.85 -7.27 1.84
N ALA A 58 6.60 -7.70 2.02
CA ALA A 58 6.18 -8.54 3.13
C ALA A 58 4.83 -9.20 2.82
N LEU A 59 4.49 -10.29 3.51
CA LEU A 59 3.11 -10.74 3.55
C LEU A 59 2.22 -9.63 4.16
N GLY A 60 1.26 -9.15 3.38
CA GLY A 60 0.47 -7.93 3.66
C GLY A 60 0.90 -6.69 2.86
N GLY A 61 2.02 -6.77 2.13
CA GLY A 61 2.53 -5.73 1.24
C GLY A 61 2.69 -4.38 1.92
N SER A 62 2.36 -3.30 1.20
CA SER A 62 2.35 -1.95 1.76
C SER A 62 1.34 -1.77 2.91
N GLY A 63 0.34 -2.63 3.06
CA GLY A 63 -0.56 -2.60 4.21
C GLY A 63 0.16 -2.89 5.53
N ALA A 64 1.22 -3.72 5.49
CA ALA A 64 2.06 -4.00 6.65
C ALA A 64 3.07 -2.87 6.93
N THR A 65 3.37 -2.00 5.97
CA THR A 65 4.46 -1.01 6.06
C THR A 65 3.99 0.43 5.86
N ASN A 66 2.70 0.73 6.01
CA ASN A 66 2.14 2.08 5.82
C ASN A 66 2.05 2.86 7.14
N ALA A 67 1.54 4.09 7.06
CA ALA A 67 1.33 4.96 8.20
C ALA A 67 -0.01 4.72 8.94
N LEU A 68 -0.70 3.60 8.68
CA LEU A 68 -1.96 3.19 9.32
C LEU A 68 -3.13 4.18 9.20
N LEU A 69 -3.06 5.12 8.25
CA LEU A 69 -4.14 6.06 7.98
C LEU A 69 -5.28 5.36 7.24
N TYR A 70 -6.49 5.47 7.76
CA TYR A 70 -7.70 5.00 7.07
C TYR A 70 -8.42 6.17 6.42
N HIS A 71 -8.46 6.15 5.09
CA HIS A 71 -9.21 7.10 4.25
C HIS A 71 -9.98 6.32 3.19
N ARG A 72 -11.26 6.67 2.96
CA ARG A 72 -12.06 6.07 1.89
C ARG A 72 -11.89 6.83 0.56
N GLY A 73 -11.95 8.15 0.60
CA GLY A 73 -12.13 9.02 -0.58
C GLY A 73 -13.50 9.70 -0.52
N THR A 74 -13.75 10.66 -1.40
CA THR A 74 -15.06 11.32 -1.56
C THR A 74 -15.91 10.56 -2.56
N ALA A 75 -17.24 10.76 -2.54
CA ALA A 75 -18.12 10.15 -3.54
C ALA A 75 -17.72 10.53 -4.97
N ALA A 76 -17.35 11.80 -5.18
CA ALA A 76 -16.94 12.31 -6.48
C ALA A 76 -15.69 11.61 -7.03
N ASP A 77 -14.76 11.17 -6.18
CA ASP A 77 -13.56 10.44 -6.62
C ASP A 77 -13.92 9.12 -7.31
N PHE A 78 -14.99 8.46 -6.85
CA PHE A 78 -15.46 7.19 -7.40
C PHE A 78 -16.40 7.39 -8.59
N ASP A 79 -17.34 8.34 -8.49
CA ASP A 79 -18.26 8.64 -9.59
C ASP A 79 -17.49 9.13 -10.83
N ALA A 80 -16.36 9.82 -10.64
CA ALA A 80 -15.47 10.26 -11.71
C ALA A 80 -14.77 9.13 -12.47
N TRP A 81 -14.78 7.89 -11.95
CA TRP A 81 -14.22 6.74 -12.69
C TRP A 81 -15.06 6.36 -13.90
N ALA A 82 -16.34 6.77 -13.96
CA ALA A 82 -17.26 6.48 -15.05
C ALA A 82 -17.24 5.00 -15.47
N CYS A 83 -17.18 4.11 -14.48
CA CYS A 83 -17.03 2.67 -14.65
C CYS A 83 -18.19 1.94 -13.97
N ASP A 84 -18.92 1.14 -14.74
CA ASP A 84 -20.11 0.43 -14.26
C ASP A 84 -19.76 -0.47 -13.07
N GLY A 85 -20.53 -0.35 -12.00
CA GLY A 85 -20.34 -1.12 -10.76
C GLY A 85 -19.23 -0.60 -9.84
N TRP A 86 -18.61 0.54 -10.16
CA TRP A 86 -17.57 1.18 -9.34
C TRP A 86 -17.93 2.60 -8.89
N GLY A 87 -19.22 2.95 -8.94
CA GLY A 87 -19.73 4.23 -8.44
C GLY A 87 -19.63 4.34 -6.91
N SER A 88 -19.88 5.54 -6.40
CA SER A 88 -19.78 5.85 -4.97
C SER A 88 -20.69 4.96 -4.10
N ALA A 89 -21.85 4.54 -4.61
CA ALA A 89 -22.76 3.65 -3.90
C ALA A 89 -22.18 2.23 -3.72
N GLU A 90 -21.65 1.65 -4.79
CA GLU A 90 -21.00 0.33 -4.76
C GLU A 90 -19.75 0.34 -3.88
N MET A 91 -18.95 1.40 -4.00
CA MET A 91 -17.75 1.58 -3.21
C MET A 91 -18.05 1.77 -1.72
N LEU A 92 -19.09 2.54 -1.36
CA LEU A 92 -19.53 2.66 0.03
C LEU A 92 -19.93 1.31 0.62
N HIS A 93 -20.65 0.49 -0.15
CA HIS A 93 -20.99 -0.86 0.29
C HIS A 93 -19.74 -1.73 0.46
N ALA A 94 -18.74 -1.64 -0.43
CA ALA A 94 -17.48 -2.36 -0.29
C ALA A 94 -16.67 -1.92 0.94
N PHE A 95 -16.55 -0.62 1.20
CA PHE A 95 -15.83 -0.10 2.36
C PHE A 95 -16.42 -0.57 3.68
N LYS A 96 -17.76 -0.56 3.81
CA LYS A 96 -18.46 -1.05 5.01
C LYS A 96 -18.27 -2.54 5.28
N ARG A 97 -17.92 -3.35 4.27
CA ARG A 97 -17.64 -4.79 4.46
C ARG A 97 -16.20 -5.07 4.93
N VAL A 98 -15.29 -4.10 4.77
CA VAL A 98 -13.85 -4.29 5.00
C VAL A 98 -13.39 -3.72 6.35
N GLU A 99 -14.18 -2.82 6.94
CA GLU A 99 -14.01 -2.35 8.32
C GLU A 99 -14.64 -3.30 9.35
#